data_AF-A0A538BZL6-F1
#
_entry.id   AF-A0A538BZL6-F1
#
_cell.length_a   1.000
_cell.length_b   1.000
_cell.length_c   1.000
_cell.angle_alpha   90.00
_cell.angle_beta   90.00
_cell.angle_gamma   90.00
#
_symmetry.space_group_name_H-M   'P 1'
#
loop_
_entity.id
_entity.type
_entity.pdbx_description
1 polymer ?
#
loop_
_entity_poly.entity_id
_entity_poly.type
_entity_poly.pdbx_seq_one_letter_code
_entity_poly.pdbx_strand_id
1 'polypeptide(L)' 'MQALVTTPGEAESTRVADVAEAQARPGELLLRPWRVGVCGTDREIHEGQFGAAPDGEEELVLGHELLARVE' A
#
# COMPACT_ATOMS: atom_id res chain seq x y z
N MET A 1 -5.48 -8.72 -7.33
CA MET A 1 -5.64 -7.30 -7.75
C MET A 1 -4.28 -6.63 -7.80
N GLN A 2 -4.09 -5.57 -8.58
CA GLN A 2 -2.82 -4.85 -8.63
C GLN A 2 -2.70 -3.86 -7.46
N ALA A 3 -1.48 -3.71 -6.92
CA ALA A 3 -1.14 -2.75 -5.88
C ALA A 3 0.25 -2.15 -6.11
N LEU A 4 0.50 -0.97 -5.53
CA LEU A 4 1.83 -0.39 -5.41
C LEU A 4 2.47 -0.91 -4.13
N VAL A 5 3.60 -1.61 -4.25
CA VAL A 5 4.29 -2.24 -3.12
C VAL A 5 5.75 -1.81 -3.08
N THR A 6 6.37 -1.92 -1.92
CA THR A 6 7.80 -1.63 -1.71
C THR A 6 8.37 -2.57 -0.67
N THR A 7 9.69 -2.79 -0.70
CA THR A 7 10.43 -3.44 0.39
C THR A 7 10.97 -2.34 1.32
N PRO A 8 10.44 -2.18 2.55
CA PRO A 8 10.91 -1.13 3.45
C PRO A 8 12.40 -1.25 3.77
N GLY A 9 13.11 -0.13 3.79
CA GLY A 9 14.56 -0.10 3.99
C GLY A 9 15.39 -0.33 2.72
N GLU A 10 14.76 -0.71 1.60
CA GLU A 10 15.41 -0.83 0.30
C GLU A 10 14.97 0.31 -0.61
N ALA A 11 15.90 1.22 -0.90
CA ALA A 11 15.66 2.36 -1.78
C ALA A 11 15.29 1.92 -3.21
N GLU A 12 14.36 2.64 -3.82
CA GLU A 12 13.88 2.41 -5.19
C GLU A 12 13.26 1.03 -5.43
N SER A 13 12.84 0.33 -4.36
CA SER A 13 12.18 -0.99 -4.44
C SER A 13 10.69 -0.90 -4.82
N THR A 14 10.13 0.30 -4.91
CA THR A 14 8.70 0.48 -5.18
C THR A 14 8.33 0.06 -6.59
N ARG A 15 7.31 -0.80 -6.71
CA ARG A 15 6.82 -1.32 -7.99
C ARG A 15 5.35 -1.73 -7.92
N VAL A 16 4.77 -2.02 -9.08
CA VAL A 16 3.44 -2.63 -9.16
C VAL A 16 3.55 -4.15 -9.04
N ALA A 17 2.68 -4.75 -8.24
CA ALA A 17 2.59 -6.20 -8.05
C ALA A 17 1.14 -6.67 -7.98
N ASP A 18 0.92 -7.97 -8.24
CA ASP A 18 -0.35 -8.63 -7.96
C ASP A 18 -0.41 -9.10 -6.51
N VAL A 19 -1.48 -8.71 -5.81
CA VAL A 19 -1.78 -9.10 -4.43
C VAL A 19 -3.14 -9.79 -4.34
N ALA A 20 -3.38 -10.51 -3.25
CA ALA A 20 -4.69 -11.11 -2.99
C ALA A 20 -5.80 -10.06 -2.96
N GLU A 21 -7.00 -10.42 -3.40
CA GLU A 21 -8.16 -9.53 -3.26
C GLU A 21 -8.56 -9.37 -1.79
N ALA A 22 -8.83 -8.13 -1.39
CA ALA A 22 -9.28 -7.83 -0.04
C ALA A 22 -10.72 -8.32 0.18
N GLN A 23 -10.98 -8.84 1.38
CA GLN A 23 -12.32 -9.23 1.84
C GLN A 23 -12.62 -8.46 3.13
N ALA A 24 -13.80 -7.83 3.20
CA ALA A 24 -14.22 -7.15 4.42
C ALA A 24 -14.62 -8.15 5.50
N ARG A 25 -14.17 -7.92 6.73
CA ARG A 25 -14.59 -8.64 7.93
C ARG A 25 -15.80 -7.95 8.58
N PRO A 26 -16.48 -8.59 9.55
CA PRO A 26 -17.57 -7.93 10.27
C PRO A 26 -17.12 -6.58 10.86
N GLY A 27 -17.81 -5.51 10.48
CA GLY A 27 -17.50 -4.14 10.92
C GLY A 27 -16.57 -3.35 10.01
N GLU A 28 -16.05 -3.94 8.93
CA GLU A 28 -15.21 -3.26 7.93
C GLU A 28 -16.01 -2.87 6.68
N LEU A 29 -15.52 -1.88 5.95
CA LEU A 29 -16.04 -1.50 4.63
C LEU A 29 -15.09 -2.02 3.55
N LEU A 30 -15.63 -2.71 2.55
CA LEU A 30 -14.89 -2.99 1.32
C LEU A 30 -14.88 -1.72 0.46
N LEU A 31 -13.69 -1.31 0.03
CA LEU A 31 -13.52 -0.09 -0.76
C LEU A 31 -12.93 -0.44 -2.13
N ARG A 32 -13.46 0.17 -3.19
CA ARG A 32 -12.83 0.19 -4.52
C ARG A 32 -12.07 1.51 -4.71
N PRO A 33 -10.72 1.51 -4.70
CA PRO A 33 -9.93 2.72 -4.89
C PRO A 33 -10.15 3.33 -6.27
N TRP A 34 -10.29 4.66 -6.33
CA TRP A 34 -10.36 5.42 -7.59
C TRP A 34 -9.12 6.28 -7.80
N ARG A 35 -8.62 6.90 -6.73
CA ARG A 35 -7.40 7.71 -6.72
C ARG A 35 -6.66 7.52 -5.41
N VAL A 36 -5.34 7.53 -5.48
CA VAL A 36 -4.44 7.51 -4.32
C VAL A 36 -3.52 8.72 -4.44
N GLY A 37 -3.45 9.53 -3.39
CA GLY A 37 -2.52 10.64 -3.26
C GLY A 37 -1.11 10.14 -2.96
N VAL A 38 -0.12 10.97 -3.27
CA VAL A 38 1.30 10.69 -3.00
C VAL A 38 1.88 11.92 -2.32
N CYS A 39 2.42 11.73 -1.12
CA CYS A 39 2.98 12.81 -0.30
C CYS A 39 4.46 12.57 0.02
N GLY A 40 5.03 13.41 0.91
CA GLY A 40 6.42 13.28 1.35
C GLY A 40 6.72 11.93 2.00
N THR A 41 5.79 11.41 2.80
CA THR A 41 5.91 10.11 3.49
C THR A 41 6.11 8.97 2.50
N ASP A 42 5.35 8.93 1.41
CA ASP A 42 5.49 7.87 0.40
C ASP A 42 6.86 7.93 -0.28
N ARG A 43 7.39 9.15 -0.50
CA ARG A 43 8.72 9.34 -1.07
C ARG A 43 9.83 8.91 -0.11
N GLU A 44 9.73 9.26 1.17
CA GLU A 44 10.73 8.85 2.16
C GLU A 44 10.75 7.32 2.35
N ILE A 45 9.59 6.67 2.25
CA ILE A 45 9.48 5.19 2.22
C ILE A 45 10.11 4.62 0.94
N HIS A 46 9.82 5.19 -0.23
CA HIS A 46 10.43 4.79 -1.51
C HIS A 46 11.96 4.90 -1.50
N GLU A 47 12.49 5.94 -0.84
CA GLU A 47 13.93 6.15 -0.64
C GLU A 47 14.53 5.21 0.42
N GLY A 48 13.74 4.31 1.02
CA GLY A 48 14.18 3.33 2.01
C GLY A 48 14.51 3.94 3.37
N GLN A 49 14.05 5.17 3.67
CA GLN A 49 14.40 5.85 4.92
C GLN A 49 13.69 5.26 6.14
N PHE A 50 12.45 4.79 5.95
CA PHE A 50 11.65 4.11 6.97
C PHE A 50 10.51 3.30 6.32
N GLY A 51 9.69 2.70 7.17
CA GLY A 51 8.56 1.84 6.79
C GLY A 51 8.70 0.49 7.50
N ALA A 52 7.60 -0.25 7.59
CA ALA A 52 7.59 -1.61 8.12
C ALA A 52 6.56 -2.42 7.35
N ALA A 53 6.97 -3.59 6.87
CA ALA A 53 6.05 -4.58 6.35
C ALA A 53 5.25 -5.19 7.53
N PRO A 54 4.04 -5.72 7.28
CA PRO A 54 3.33 -6.51 8.26
C PRO A 54 4.18 -7.69 8.78
N ASP A 55 3.89 -8.16 9.99
CA ASP A 55 4.63 -9.27 10.60
C ASP A 55 4.63 -10.51 9.69
N GLY A 56 5.83 -10.96 9.32
CA GLY A 56 6.02 -12.14 8.47
C GLY A 56 5.94 -11.88 6.96
N GLU A 57 5.74 -10.63 6.54
CA GLU A 57 5.75 -10.20 5.13
C GLU A 57 7.04 -9.44 4.81
N GLU A 58 7.49 -9.49 3.56
CA GLU A 58 8.64 -8.72 3.07
C GLU A 58 8.22 -7.36 2.48
N GLU A 59 6.98 -7.26 2.01
CA GLU A 59 6.49 -6.11 1.26
C GLU A 59 5.46 -5.29 2.04
N LEU A 60 5.45 -3.99 1.77
CA LEU A 60 4.44 -3.05 2.22
C LEU A 60 3.64 -2.53 1.03
N VAL A 61 2.31 -2.67 1.07
CA VAL A 61 1.40 -1.97 0.15
C VAL A 61 1.33 -0.48 0.54
N LEU A 62 1.60 0.40 -0.42
CA LEU A 62 1.60 1.86 -0.22
C LEU A 62 0.22 2.49 -0.43
N GLY A 63 0.06 3.71 0.07
CA GLY A 63 -1.12 4.56 -0.14
C GLY A 63 -1.93 4.78 1.14
N HIS A 64 -1.78 5.97 1.73
CA HIS A 64 -2.51 6.38 2.94
C HIS A 64 -3.46 7.57 2.70
N GLU A 65 -3.48 8.13 1.49
CA GLU A 65 -4.39 9.19 1.07
C GLU A 65 -5.23 8.66 -0.10
N LEU A 66 -6.51 8.35 0.09
CA LEU A 66 -7.30 7.73 -0.99
C LEU A 66 -8.72 8.26 -1.11
N LEU A 67 -9.19 8.30 -2.36
CA LEU A 67 -10.59 8.47 -2.73
C LEU A 67 -11.08 7.13 -3.27
N ALA A 68 -12.14 6.59 -2.66
CA ALA A 68 -12.71 5.31 -3.01
C ALA A 68 -14.23 5.31 -2.95
N ARG A 69 -14.83 4.33 -3.61
CA ARG A 69 -16.26 4.00 -3.48
C ARG A 69 -16.43 2.81 -2.53
N VAL A 70 -17.46 2.86 -1.69
CA VAL A 70 -17.88 1.70 -0.86
C VAL A 70 -18.52 0.65 -1.77
N GLU A 71 -18.13 -0.61 -1.60
CA GLU A 71 -18.67 -1.78 -2.30
C GLU A 71 -19.51 -2.68 -1.39
#